data_AF-S0AU51-F1
#
_entry.id   AF-S0AU51-F1
#
_cell.length_a   1.000
_cell.length_b   1.000
_cell.length_c   1.000
_cell.angle_alpha   90.00
_cell.angle_beta   90.00
_cell.angle_gamma   90.00
#
_symmetry.space_group_name_H-M   'P 1'
#
loop_
_entity.id
_entity.type
_entity.pdbx_description
1 polymer ?
#
loop_
_entity_poly.entity_id
_entity_poly.type
_entity_poly.pdbx_seq_one_letter_code
_entity_poly.pdbx_strand_id
1 'polypeptide(L)'
;MLYIYGTVYNSRKRVLQSLNSIIGIKIEKSVYIVDNYSSDGTFELLRKNQDKYNMVVIQAHCTRGWGRYLAIQKAEEKASNDDMFMFIDLDTIYNAEFARLVEYAYAHIDHKTVFLDNHLCYYDVNHAVPWKDLTAAEDVEREARFINLGYKLTYPSNNPVLWENEPVEFDREKRYAKGIEYYKRKSRSAVDVLRGVGCNNMRNLMFFMRNAKVHRRFYLIFTLIFLYVRTFKKIYNYSDDTNIELIRRESSYIDI
;
A
#
# COMPACT_ATOMS: atom_id res chain seq x y z
N MET A 1 -13.72 10.96 -12.53
CA MET A 1 -12.37 11.51 -12.27
C MET A 1 -11.54 10.45 -11.54
N LEU A 2 -10.20 10.47 -11.66
CA LEU A 2 -9.30 9.57 -10.93
C LEU A 2 -8.61 10.30 -9.76
N TYR A 3 -8.80 9.79 -8.54
CA TYR A 3 -8.13 10.24 -7.32
C TYR A 3 -6.94 9.35 -7.01
N ILE A 4 -5.74 9.91 -7.17
CA ILE A 4 -4.50 9.21 -6.85
C ILE A 4 -4.04 9.65 -5.47
N TYR A 5 -3.70 8.70 -4.59
CA TYR A 5 -3.28 9.05 -3.23
C TYR A 5 -2.05 8.27 -2.75
N GLY A 6 -1.36 8.80 -1.74
CA GLY A 6 -0.17 8.14 -1.20
C GLY A 6 0.36 8.78 0.07
N THR A 7 1.30 8.08 0.71
CA THR A 7 2.06 8.56 1.86
C THR A 7 3.53 8.62 1.47
N VAL A 8 4.25 9.66 1.88
CA VAL A 8 5.67 9.82 1.59
C VAL A 8 6.47 10.10 2.85
N TYR A 9 7.74 9.70 2.83
CA TYR A 9 8.71 10.04 3.85
C TYR A 9 10.12 10.01 3.28
N ASN A 10 10.85 11.11 3.39
CA ASN A 10 12.23 11.26 2.96
C ASN A 10 12.50 10.69 1.56
N SER A 11 11.75 11.17 0.56
CA SER A 11 11.82 10.68 -0.83
C SER A 11 12.22 11.78 -1.81
N ARG A 12 12.94 12.82 -1.36
CA ARG A 12 13.25 14.01 -2.17
C ARG A 12 13.90 13.69 -3.52
N LYS A 13 14.74 12.65 -3.56
CA LYS A 13 15.47 12.24 -4.78
C LYS A 13 14.57 11.60 -5.84
N ARG A 14 13.45 10.98 -5.42
CA ARG A 14 12.63 10.11 -6.27
C ARG A 14 11.21 10.65 -6.51
N VAL A 15 10.69 11.45 -5.57
CA VAL A 15 9.28 11.86 -5.55
C VAL A 15 8.81 12.54 -6.85
N LEU A 16 9.61 13.43 -7.44
CA LEU A 16 9.25 14.08 -8.71
C LEU A 16 9.33 13.12 -9.90
N GLN A 17 10.24 12.15 -9.88
CA GLN A 17 10.31 11.14 -10.94
C GLN A 17 9.08 10.22 -10.87
N SER A 18 8.68 9.82 -9.66
CA SER A 18 7.44 9.09 -9.41
C SER A 18 6.21 9.86 -9.93
N LEU A 19 6.07 11.13 -9.54
CA LEU A 19 4.95 11.97 -10.01
C LEU A 19 4.97 12.21 -11.53
N ASN A 20 6.15 12.40 -12.13
CA ASN A 20 6.26 12.52 -13.58
C ASN A 20 5.84 11.23 -14.30
N SER A 21 6.12 10.07 -13.71
CA SER A 21 5.83 8.77 -14.32
C SER A 21 4.33 8.50 -14.46
N ILE A 22 3.51 9.06 -13.57
CA ILE A 22 2.04 8.97 -13.64
C ILE A 22 1.39 10.07 -14.49
N ILE A 23 2.13 11.06 -14.99
CA ILE A 23 1.59 12.08 -15.91
C ILE A 23 1.01 11.40 -17.15
N GLY A 24 1.64 10.30 -17.61
CA GLY A 24 1.24 9.57 -18.81
C GLY A 24 -0.17 8.99 -18.81
N ILE A 25 -0.82 8.86 -17.64
CA ILE A 25 -2.21 8.39 -17.51
C ILE A 25 -3.17 9.47 -18.06
N LYS A 26 -3.81 9.24 -19.19
CA LYS A 26 -4.68 10.20 -19.89
C LYS A 26 -6.12 10.22 -19.35
N ILE A 27 -6.23 10.32 -18.02
CA ILE A 27 -7.49 10.46 -17.29
C ILE A 27 -7.40 11.76 -16.49
N GLU A 28 -8.50 12.51 -16.44
CA GLU A 28 -8.59 13.64 -15.51
C GLU A 28 -8.35 13.14 -14.08
N LYS A 29 -7.37 13.75 -13.40
CA LYS A 29 -6.89 13.23 -12.12
C LYS A 29 -6.48 14.32 -11.15
N SER A 30 -6.63 14.00 -9.87
CA SER A 30 -6.20 14.81 -8.74
C SER A 30 -5.32 13.97 -7.82
N VAL A 31 -4.25 14.54 -7.28
CA VAL A 31 -3.27 13.82 -6.47
C VAL A 31 -3.33 14.26 -5.01
N TYR A 32 -3.35 13.32 -4.08
CA TYR A 32 -3.47 13.59 -2.63
C TYR A 32 -2.34 12.89 -1.88
N ILE A 33 -1.44 13.68 -1.29
CA ILE A 33 -0.23 13.14 -0.64
C ILE A 33 -0.19 13.57 0.82
N VAL A 34 0.07 12.61 1.70
CA VAL A 34 0.44 12.87 3.08
C VAL A 34 1.94 12.69 3.26
N ASP A 35 2.63 13.78 3.58
CA ASP A 35 4.03 13.77 4.01
C ASP A 35 4.13 13.45 5.49
N ASN A 36 4.90 12.42 5.82
CA ASN A 36 5.11 11.98 7.20
C ASN A 36 6.21 12.78 7.92
N TYR A 37 6.15 14.11 7.84
CA TYR A 37 7.18 15.01 8.35
C TYR A 37 8.58 14.65 7.84
N SER A 38 8.75 14.66 6.53
CA SER A 38 10.06 14.49 5.91
C SER A 38 11.02 15.59 6.36
N SER A 39 12.28 15.22 6.55
CA SER A 39 13.36 16.13 6.99
C SER A 39 14.39 16.41 5.89
N ASP A 40 14.26 15.76 4.73
CA ASP A 40 15.15 15.92 3.59
C ASP A 40 14.70 17.03 2.62
N GLY A 41 13.56 17.67 2.90
CA GLY A 41 12.94 18.69 2.05
C GLY A 41 11.93 18.15 1.03
N THR A 42 11.46 16.90 1.19
CA THR A 42 10.40 16.31 0.35
C THR A 42 9.11 17.14 0.39
N PHE A 43 8.69 17.62 1.56
CA PHE A 43 7.46 18.38 1.72
C PHE A 43 7.47 19.68 0.92
N GLU A 44 8.54 20.46 1.03
CA GLU A 44 8.73 21.72 0.31
C GLU A 44 8.75 21.50 -1.20
N LEU A 45 9.39 20.39 -1.64
CA LEU A 45 9.44 20.02 -3.04
C LEU A 45 8.05 19.70 -3.60
N LEU A 46 7.24 18.97 -2.84
CA LEU A 46 5.85 18.68 -3.18
C LEU A 46 5.00 19.95 -3.22
N ARG A 47 5.07 20.80 -2.18
CA ARG A 47 4.36 22.09 -2.11
C ARG A 47 4.66 22.98 -3.31
N LYS A 48 5.93 23.07 -3.72
CA LYS A 48 6.34 23.88 -4.89
C LYS A 48 5.74 23.40 -6.22
N ASN A 49 5.34 22.13 -6.31
CA ASN A 49 4.85 21.52 -7.55
C ASN A 49 3.35 21.18 -7.50
N GLN A 50 2.58 21.72 -6.54
CA GLN A 50 1.16 21.38 -6.39
C GLN A 50 0.33 21.63 -7.65
N ASP A 51 0.48 22.80 -8.24
CA ASP A 51 -0.29 23.20 -9.42
C ASP A 51 0.04 22.32 -10.63
N LYS A 52 1.32 21.95 -10.79
CA LYS A 52 1.79 21.10 -11.90
C LYS A 52 1.10 19.73 -11.93
N TYR A 53 0.81 19.16 -10.76
CA TYR A 53 0.26 17.81 -10.63
C TYR A 53 -1.21 17.79 -10.17
N ASN A 54 -1.89 18.95 -10.11
CA ASN A 54 -3.22 19.09 -9.52
C ASN A 54 -3.29 18.40 -8.14
N MET A 55 -2.40 18.82 -7.24
CA MET A 55 -2.05 18.06 -6.05
C MET A 55 -2.35 18.79 -4.75
N VAL A 56 -2.94 18.08 -3.79
CA VAL A 56 -3.08 18.47 -2.39
C VAL A 56 -2.02 17.76 -1.57
N VAL A 57 -1.25 18.52 -0.78
CA VAL A 57 -0.20 17.99 0.10
C VAL A 57 -0.53 18.35 1.54
N ILE A 58 -0.60 17.33 2.39
CA ILE A 58 -0.85 17.43 3.83
C ILE A 58 0.43 16.96 4.56
N GLN A 59 0.75 17.55 5.70
CA GLN A 59 1.81 17.05 6.57
C GLN A 59 1.20 16.49 7.86
N ALA A 60 1.56 15.27 8.23
CA ALA A 60 1.06 14.61 9.45
C ALA A 60 1.98 13.48 9.92
N HIS A 61 2.20 13.33 11.23
CA HIS A 61 2.88 12.16 11.77
C HIS A 61 1.97 10.94 11.66
N CYS A 62 2.39 9.94 10.89
CA CYS A 62 1.54 8.82 10.55
C CYS A 62 2.33 7.52 10.30
N THR A 63 1.63 6.38 10.32
CA THR A 63 2.10 5.17 9.65
C THR A 63 1.82 5.25 8.16
N ARG A 64 2.32 4.27 7.39
CA ARG A 64 2.06 4.20 5.94
C ARG A 64 0.56 4.11 5.65
N GLY A 65 -0.13 3.15 6.30
CA GLY A 65 -1.57 2.96 6.11
C GLY A 65 -2.41 4.13 6.63
N TRP A 66 -2.04 4.73 7.78
CA TRP A 66 -2.75 5.91 8.28
C TRP A 66 -2.60 7.13 7.37
N GLY A 67 -1.41 7.36 6.81
CA GLY A 67 -1.21 8.44 5.83
C GLY A 67 -2.07 8.25 4.57
N ARG A 68 -2.20 7.01 4.07
CA ARG A 68 -3.06 6.71 2.91
C ARG A 68 -4.54 6.93 3.24
N TYR A 69 -4.96 6.57 4.45
CA TYR A 69 -6.31 6.87 4.94
C TYR A 69 -6.58 8.38 5.00
N LEU A 70 -5.67 9.18 5.58
CA LEU A 70 -5.81 10.64 5.64
C LEU A 70 -5.87 11.27 4.24
N ALA A 71 -5.08 10.76 3.30
CA ALA A 71 -5.09 11.23 1.91
C ALA A 71 -6.45 10.94 1.24
N ILE A 72 -7.01 9.74 1.44
CA ILE A 72 -8.36 9.39 0.97
C ILE A 72 -9.39 10.35 1.57
N GLN A 73 -9.43 10.53 2.90
CA GLN A 73 -10.40 11.41 3.55
C GLN A 73 -10.42 12.82 2.92
N LYS A 74 -9.25 13.35 2.54
CA LYS A 74 -9.17 14.64 1.86
C LYS A 74 -9.66 14.61 0.41
N ALA A 75 -9.47 13.50 -0.29
CA ALA A 75 -10.00 13.28 -1.63
C ALA A 75 -11.53 13.14 -1.62
N GLU A 76 -12.09 12.43 -0.63
CA GLU A 76 -13.52 12.17 -0.49
C GLU A 76 -14.34 13.46 -0.31
N GLU A 77 -13.77 14.55 0.19
CA GLU A 77 -14.45 15.86 0.29
C GLU A 77 -14.98 16.39 -1.06
N LYS A 78 -14.45 15.89 -2.18
CA LYS A 78 -14.84 16.31 -3.54
C LYS A 78 -15.35 15.16 -4.41
N ALA A 79 -15.25 13.92 -3.93
CA ALA A 79 -15.52 12.74 -4.75
C ALA A 79 -17.01 12.43 -4.83
N SER A 80 -17.39 11.80 -5.92
CA SER A 80 -18.69 11.19 -6.17
C SER A 80 -18.55 9.68 -6.30
N ASN A 81 -19.67 8.95 -6.30
CA ASN A 81 -19.66 7.49 -6.42
C ASN A 81 -19.08 6.99 -7.76
N ASP A 82 -19.16 7.81 -8.81
CA ASP A 82 -18.65 7.49 -10.15
C ASP A 82 -17.14 7.76 -10.29
N ASP A 83 -16.51 8.31 -9.25
CA ASP A 83 -15.07 8.54 -9.23
C ASP A 83 -14.29 7.30 -8.79
N MET A 84 -13.06 7.19 -9.27
CA MET A 84 -12.19 6.08 -8.97
C MET A 84 -10.99 6.51 -8.14
N PHE A 85 -10.47 5.57 -7.37
CA PHE A 85 -9.40 5.76 -6.40
C PHE A 85 -8.29 4.77 -6.66
N MET A 86 -7.04 5.21 -6.55
CA MET A 86 -5.85 4.36 -6.68
C MET A 86 -4.74 4.88 -5.79
N PHE A 87 -4.00 4.00 -5.11
CA PHE A 87 -2.81 4.43 -4.39
C PHE A 87 -1.56 4.33 -5.24
N ILE A 88 -0.56 5.15 -4.94
CA ILE A 88 0.80 5.00 -5.47
C ILE A 88 1.82 5.08 -4.35
N ASP A 89 2.97 4.47 -4.60
CA ASP A 89 4.18 4.66 -3.81
C ASP A 89 5.03 5.76 -4.47
N LEU A 90 5.48 6.71 -3.65
CA LEU A 90 6.19 7.91 -4.10
C LEU A 90 7.72 7.72 -4.20
N ASP A 91 8.18 6.51 -3.89
CA ASP A 91 9.53 6.02 -4.18
C ASP A 91 9.56 5.07 -5.39
N THR A 92 8.50 5.06 -6.21
CA THR A 92 8.33 4.15 -7.36
C THR A 92 8.18 4.92 -8.68
N ILE A 93 8.86 4.48 -9.73
CA ILE A 93 8.64 4.97 -11.11
C ILE A 93 7.79 3.97 -11.87
N TYR A 94 6.66 4.42 -12.41
CA TYR A 94 5.74 3.62 -13.20
C TYR A 94 6.04 3.75 -14.70
N ASN A 95 5.94 2.67 -15.46
CA ASN A 95 6.22 2.71 -16.90
C ASN A 95 4.96 2.99 -17.73
N ALA A 96 5.12 3.07 -19.05
CA ALA A 96 4.00 3.32 -19.96
C ALA A 96 2.96 2.21 -19.96
N GLU A 97 3.36 0.96 -19.69
CA GLU A 97 2.44 -0.17 -19.61
C GLU A 97 1.52 -0.04 -18.38
N PHE A 98 2.05 0.42 -17.25
CA PHE A 98 1.23 0.75 -16.09
C PHE A 98 0.14 1.77 -16.42
N ALA A 99 0.50 2.83 -17.16
CA ALA A 99 -0.47 3.84 -17.57
C ALA A 99 -1.57 3.25 -18.47
N ARG A 100 -1.22 2.39 -19.42
CA ARG A 100 -2.21 1.70 -20.28
C ARG A 100 -3.14 0.81 -19.47
N LEU A 101 -2.62 0.07 -18.49
CA LEU A 101 -3.45 -0.78 -17.64
C LEU A 101 -4.41 0.02 -16.76
N VAL A 102 -3.96 1.17 -16.23
CA VAL A 102 -4.83 2.08 -15.47
C VAL A 102 -5.94 2.63 -16.38
N GLU A 103 -5.61 3.06 -17.60
CA GLU A 103 -6.59 3.54 -18.58
C GLU A 103 -7.59 2.46 -19.00
N TYR A 104 -7.10 1.25 -19.25
CA TYR A 104 -7.95 0.10 -19.53
C TYR A 104 -8.91 -0.15 -18.38
N ALA A 105 -8.40 -0.29 -17.16
CA ALA A 105 -9.25 -0.61 -16.02
C ALA A 105 -10.24 0.52 -15.68
N TYR A 106 -9.83 1.78 -15.81
CA TYR A 106 -10.74 2.92 -15.65
C TYR A 106 -11.97 2.85 -16.56
N ALA A 107 -11.83 2.27 -17.76
CA ALA A 107 -12.93 2.11 -18.71
C ALA A 107 -13.74 0.82 -18.55
N HIS A 108 -13.23 -0.20 -17.84
CA HIS A 108 -13.79 -1.57 -17.92
C HIS A 108 -14.18 -2.19 -16.58
N ILE A 109 -13.67 -1.71 -15.45
CA ILE A 109 -14.02 -2.32 -14.15
C ILE A 109 -15.35 -1.80 -13.62
N ASP A 110 -15.96 -2.55 -12.70
CA ASP A 110 -17.25 -2.25 -12.08
C ASP A 110 -17.12 -1.91 -10.58
N HIS A 111 -18.24 -1.56 -9.94
CA HIS A 111 -18.35 -1.31 -8.49
C HIS A 111 -18.16 -2.55 -7.61
N LYS A 112 -17.62 -3.65 -8.15
CA LYS A 112 -17.29 -4.86 -7.41
C LYS A 112 -15.84 -5.30 -7.60
N THR A 113 -15.07 -4.55 -8.38
CA THR A 113 -13.72 -4.95 -8.78
C THR A 113 -12.67 -4.00 -8.22
N VAL A 114 -11.57 -4.58 -7.75
CA VAL A 114 -10.34 -3.89 -7.40
C VAL A 114 -9.25 -4.39 -8.33
N PHE A 115 -8.60 -3.47 -9.02
CA PHE A 115 -7.64 -3.78 -10.08
C PHE A 115 -6.22 -3.35 -9.71
N LEU A 116 -5.24 -4.21 -10.01
CA LEU A 116 -3.81 -4.08 -9.70
C LEU A 116 -3.49 -4.04 -8.20
N ASP A 117 -2.20 -4.23 -7.91
CA ASP A 117 -1.62 -4.04 -6.58
C ASP A 117 -1.81 -2.60 -6.07
N ASN A 118 -2.10 -1.63 -6.96
CA ASN A 118 -2.37 -0.23 -6.63
C ASN A 118 -3.83 0.06 -6.20
N HIS A 119 -4.67 -0.97 -6.15
CA HIS A 119 -6.06 -0.93 -5.70
C HIS A 119 -6.94 0.08 -6.44
N LEU A 120 -6.83 0.11 -7.77
CA LEU A 120 -7.72 0.92 -8.60
C LEU A 120 -9.16 0.38 -8.48
N CYS A 121 -10.07 1.18 -7.93
CA CYS A 121 -11.47 0.81 -7.71
C CYS A 121 -12.37 2.06 -7.63
N TYR A 122 -13.69 1.87 -7.68
CA TYR A 122 -14.64 2.97 -7.46
C TYR A 122 -14.62 3.48 -6.02
N TYR A 123 -15.09 4.72 -5.84
CA TYR A 123 -15.19 5.41 -4.55
C TYR A 123 -15.88 4.55 -3.48
N ASP A 124 -17.03 3.96 -3.80
CA ASP A 124 -17.81 3.16 -2.85
C ASP A 124 -17.04 1.92 -2.36
N VAL A 125 -16.35 1.25 -3.28
CA VAL A 125 -15.44 0.13 -2.96
C VAL A 125 -14.29 0.59 -2.07
N ASN A 126 -13.61 1.67 -2.45
CA ASN A 126 -12.48 2.24 -1.70
C ASN A 126 -12.90 2.69 -0.29
N HIS A 127 -14.07 3.33 -0.17
CA HIS A 127 -14.66 3.83 1.07
C HIS A 127 -15.09 2.70 2.00
N ALA A 128 -15.64 1.61 1.46
CA ALA A 128 -16.02 0.44 2.24
C ALA A 128 -14.82 -0.26 2.90
N VAL A 129 -13.62 -0.11 2.34
CA VAL A 129 -12.40 -0.77 2.81
C VAL A 129 -11.28 0.24 3.06
N PRO A 130 -11.36 1.07 4.12
CA PRO A 130 -10.33 2.05 4.43
C PRO A 130 -9.05 1.38 4.92
N TRP A 131 -7.88 2.01 4.72
CA TRP A 131 -6.60 1.51 5.22
C TRP A 131 -6.58 1.38 6.75
N LYS A 132 -5.86 0.38 7.26
CA LYS A 132 -5.56 0.27 8.69
C LYS A 132 -4.30 1.06 9.05
N ASP A 133 -4.24 1.50 10.31
CA ASP A 133 -3.04 2.06 10.91
C ASP A 133 -1.98 0.95 11.13
N LEU A 134 -1.29 0.62 10.05
CA LEU A 134 -0.22 -0.36 9.96
C LEU A 134 0.97 0.25 9.23
N THR A 135 2.17 -0.07 9.70
CA THR A 135 3.43 0.38 9.09
C THR A 135 3.88 -0.55 7.94
N ALA A 136 3.43 -1.80 7.97
CA ALA A 136 3.77 -2.84 7.01
C ALA A 136 2.64 -3.85 6.89
N ALA A 137 2.54 -4.51 5.72
CA ALA A 137 1.48 -5.44 5.35
C ALA A 137 0.07 -4.81 5.39
N GLU A 138 -0.01 -3.49 5.28
CA GLU A 138 -1.26 -2.75 5.24
C GLU A 138 -2.02 -2.95 3.92
N ASP A 139 -1.30 -3.21 2.84
CA ASP A 139 -1.77 -3.61 1.52
C ASP A 139 -2.38 -5.02 1.55
N VAL A 140 -1.64 -6.00 2.07
CA VAL A 140 -2.08 -7.39 2.23
C VAL A 140 -3.33 -7.50 3.11
N GLU A 141 -3.38 -6.73 4.21
CA GLU A 141 -4.59 -6.67 5.04
C GLU A 141 -5.78 -6.15 4.25
N ARG A 142 -5.58 -5.11 3.44
CA ARG A 142 -6.65 -4.44 2.72
C ARG A 142 -7.19 -5.31 1.59
N GLU A 143 -6.31 -5.96 0.83
CA GLU A 143 -6.67 -6.93 -0.23
C GLU A 143 -7.49 -8.10 0.32
N ALA A 144 -7.03 -8.72 1.40
CA ALA A 144 -7.79 -9.80 2.03
C ALA A 144 -9.15 -9.32 2.56
N ARG A 145 -9.25 -8.06 3.03
CA ARG A 145 -10.51 -7.48 3.46
C ARG A 145 -11.45 -7.14 2.31
N PHE A 146 -10.93 -6.75 1.14
CA PHE A 146 -11.74 -6.64 -0.08
C PHE A 146 -12.41 -7.97 -0.41
N ILE A 147 -11.64 -9.06 -0.45
CA ILE A 147 -12.15 -10.42 -0.69
C ILE A 147 -13.21 -10.81 0.34
N ASN A 148 -12.93 -10.59 1.63
CA ASN A 148 -13.85 -10.92 2.72
C ASN A 148 -15.20 -10.19 2.62
N LEU A 149 -15.23 -9.02 1.98
CA LEU A 149 -16.45 -8.24 1.75
C LEU A 149 -17.11 -8.53 0.40
N GLY A 150 -16.60 -9.51 -0.36
CA GLY A 150 -17.18 -9.96 -1.63
C GLY A 150 -16.72 -9.17 -2.86
N TYR A 151 -15.66 -8.38 -2.73
CA TYR A 151 -15.04 -7.69 -3.88
C TYR A 151 -14.06 -8.62 -4.60
N LYS A 152 -13.97 -8.46 -5.92
CA LYS A 152 -13.09 -9.23 -6.79
C LYS A 152 -11.75 -8.53 -6.97
N LEU A 153 -10.66 -9.18 -6.58
CA LEU A 153 -9.31 -8.73 -6.93
C LEU A 153 -8.94 -9.23 -8.33
N THR A 154 -8.47 -8.33 -9.18
CA THR A 154 -8.15 -8.64 -10.57
C THR A 154 -6.78 -8.10 -10.96
N TYR A 155 -5.98 -8.96 -11.61
CA TYR A 155 -4.62 -8.67 -12.04
C TYR A 155 -4.41 -9.02 -13.52
N PRO A 156 -3.45 -8.38 -14.21
CA PRO A 156 -3.04 -8.80 -15.55
C PRO A 156 -2.38 -10.20 -15.50
N SER A 157 -2.79 -11.11 -16.38
CA SER A 157 -2.30 -12.50 -16.42
C SER A 157 -0.83 -12.63 -16.82
N ASN A 158 -0.34 -11.71 -17.65
CA ASN A 158 1.01 -11.69 -18.19
C ASN A 158 2.07 -11.20 -17.19
N ASN A 159 1.66 -10.81 -15.97
CA ASN A 159 2.51 -10.30 -14.89
C ASN A 159 3.63 -9.36 -15.40
N PRO A 160 3.25 -8.25 -16.05
CA PRO A 160 4.21 -7.37 -16.68
C PRO A 160 5.03 -6.66 -15.60
N VAL A 161 6.30 -6.36 -15.90
CA VAL A 161 7.05 -5.43 -15.05
C VAL A 161 6.47 -4.05 -15.28
N LEU A 162 5.79 -3.50 -14.28
CA LEU A 162 5.04 -2.24 -14.39
C LEU A 162 5.75 -1.05 -13.74
N TRP A 163 6.74 -1.29 -12.89
CA TRP A 163 7.40 -0.24 -12.14
C TRP A 163 8.81 -0.61 -11.68
N GLU A 164 9.54 0.41 -11.27
CA GLU A 164 10.86 0.34 -10.66
C GLU A 164 10.87 1.11 -9.33
N ASN A 165 11.06 0.39 -8.23
CA ASN A 165 11.21 0.96 -6.90
C ASN A 165 12.59 1.61 -6.72
N GLU A 166 12.68 2.62 -5.86
CA GLU A 166 13.96 3.19 -5.44
C GLU A 166 14.91 2.07 -4.96
N PRO A 167 16.13 1.98 -5.50
CA PRO A 167 17.11 1.00 -5.07
C PRO A 167 17.39 1.17 -3.57
N VAL A 168 17.19 0.10 -2.80
CA VAL A 168 17.54 0.09 -1.39
C VAL A 168 18.90 -0.59 -1.24
N GLU A 169 19.98 0.20 -1.11
CA GLU A 169 21.34 -0.34 -0.90
C GLU A 169 21.46 -1.18 0.38
N PHE A 170 20.54 -1.02 1.34
CA PHE A 170 20.55 -1.71 2.64
C PHE A 170 19.14 -2.12 3.12
N ASP A 171 18.78 -1.81 4.36
CA ASP A 171 17.47 -2.07 4.95
C ASP A 171 16.59 -0.82 4.77
N ARG A 172 15.42 -0.96 4.12
CA ARG A 172 14.47 0.15 3.82
C ARG A 172 14.09 0.92 5.09
N GLU A 173 14.10 0.25 6.24
CA GLU A 173 13.76 0.84 7.54
C GLU A 173 14.82 1.81 8.07
N LYS A 174 16.08 1.71 7.60
CA LYS A 174 17.15 2.67 7.96
C LYS A 174 16.92 4.07 7.37
N ARG A 175 16.07 4.22 6.36
CA ARG A 175 15.64 5.53 5.86
C ARG A 175 14.86 6.33 6.92
N TYR A 176 14.18 5.62 7.82
CA TYR A 176 13.22 6.19 8.78
C TYR A 176 13.81 6.44 10.15
N ALA A 177 14.82 5.67 10.57
CA ALA A 177 15.40 5.80 11.89
C ALA A 177 16.81 5.22 11.94
N LYS A 178 17.58 5.67 12.94
CA LYS A 178 18.92 5.16 13.28
C LYS A 178 18.97 4.73 14.75
N GLY A 179 19.94 3.90 15.11
CA GLY A 179 20.18 3.49 16.51
C GLY A 179 19.01 2.74 17.15
N ILE A 180 18.59 3.14 18.35
CA ILE A 180 17.51 2.49 19.11
C ILE A 180 16.16 2.62 18.40
N GLU A 181 15.87 3.79 17.82
CA GLU A 181 14.61 4.05 17.12
C GLU A 181 14.44 3.14 15.89
N TYR A 182 15.54 2.79 15.23
CA TYR A 182 15.54 1.80 14.15
C TYR A 182 15.03 0.43 14.64
N TYR A 183 15.55 -0.07 15.75
CA TYR A 183 15.13 -1.37 16.28
C TYR A 183 13.69 -1.35 16.79
N LYS A 184 13.25 -0.25 17.44
CA LYS A 184 11.84 -0.05 17.81
C LYS A 184 10.94 -0.14 16.58
N ARG A 185 11.32 0.52 15.48
CA ARG A 185 10.57 0.52 14.22
C ARG A 185 10.57 -0.85 13.54
N LYS A 186 11.69 -1.58 13.54
CA LYS A 186 11.74 -2.97 13.07
C LYS A 186 10.81 -3.88 13.86
N SER A 187 10.79 -3.77 15.18
CA SER A 187 9.88 -4.54 16.04
C SER A 187 8.42 -4.19 15.78
N ARG A 188 8.08 -2.90 15.64
CA ARG A 188 6.74 -2.46 15.24
C ARG A 188 6.34 -3.04 13.87
N SER A 189 7.24 -2.99 12.89
CA SER A 189 6.99 -3.53 11.56
C SER A 189 6.79 -5.05 11.59
N ALA A 190 7.56 -5.79 12.40
CA ALA A 190 7.37 -7.23 12.56
C ALA A 190 6.00 -7.56 13.20
N VAL A 191 5.59 -6.78 14.21
CA VAL A 191 4.24 -6.87 14.81
C VAL A 191 3.17 -6.60 13.74
N ASP A 192 3.30 -5.51 12.99
CA ASP A 192 2.31 -5.12 11.97
C ASP A 192 2.25 -6.13 10.82
N VAL A 193 3.39 -6.71 10.39
CA VAL A 193 3.42 -7.79 9.39
C VAL A 193 2.62 -9.01 9.87
N LEU A 194 2.83 -9.49 11.11
CA LEU A 194 2.06 -10.63 11.61
C LEU A 194 0.56 -10.33 11.70
N ARG A 195 0.20 -9.08 12.03
CA ARG A 195 -1.19 -8.64 12.09
C ARG A 195 -1.82 -8.54 10.70
N GLY A 196 -1.13 -7.98 9.72
CA GLY A 196 -1.62 -7.73 8.36
C GLY A 196 -1.60 -8.96 7.46
N VAL A 197 -0.61 -9.85 7.61
CA VAL A 197 -0.58 -11.17 6.96
C VAL A 197 -1.63 -12.12 7.55
N GLY A 198 -2.20 -11.80 8.71
CA GLY A 198 -3.25 -12.61 9.33
C GLY A 198 -2.71 -13.92 9.93
N CYS A 199 -1.51 -13.89 10.52
CA CYS A 199 -0.93 -15.05 11.20
C CYS A 199 -1.69 -15.35 12.52
N ASN A 200 -2.85 -16.00 12.45
CA ASN A 200 -3.74 -16.25 13.59
C ASN A 200 -3.35 -17.49 14.44
N ASN A 201 -2.57 -18.42 13.88
CA ASN A 201 -2.19 -19.69 14.52
C ASN A 201 -0.73 -20.06 14.20
N MET A 202 -0.21 -21.09 14.89
CA MET A 202 1.19 -21.53 14.73
C MET A 202 1.49 -22.05 13.33
N ARG A 203 0.53 -22.72 12.67
CA ARG A 203 0.68 -23.19 11.29
C ARG A 203 0.91 -22.00 10.35
N ASN A 204 0.12 -20.94 10.49
CA ASN A 204 0.21 -19.71 9.71
C ASN A 204 1.53 -18.96 9.97
N LEU A 205 2.00 -18.91 11.23
CA LEU A 205 3.32 -18.37 11.54
C LEU A 205 4.45 -19.16 10.87
N MET A 206 4.42 -20.49 10.98
CA MET A 206 5.45 -21.36 10.37
C MET A 206 5.43 -21.25 8.85
N PHE A 207 4.25 -21.17 8.25
CA PHE A 207 4.09 -20.90 6.83
C PHE A 207 4.70 -19.56 6.43
N PHE A 208 4.38 -18.48 7.14
CA PHE A 208 4.95 -17.16 6.91
C PHE A 208 6.49 -17.17 7.01
N MET A 209 7.07 -17.73 8.08
CA MET A 209 8.52 -17.76 8.26
C MET A 209 9.25 -18.54 7.16
N ARG A 210 8.64 -19.61 6.63
CA ARG A 210 9.19 -20.38 5.51
C ARG A 210 9.17 -19.57 4.22
N ASN A 211 8.03 -18.98 3.87
CA ASN A 211 7.87 -18.19 2.64
C ASN A 211 8.71 -16.91 2.65
N ALA A 212 8.77 -16.22 3.78
CA ALA A 212 9.61 -15.05 3.97
C ALA A 212 11.11 -15.38 4.13
N LYS A 213 11.50 -16.66 3.98
CA LYS A 213 12.89 -17.16 4.11
C LYS A 213 13.57 -16.68 5.39
N VAL A 214 12.82 -16.62 6.49
CA VAL A 214 13.35 -16.21 7.79
C VAL A 214 14.43 -17.22 8.22
N HIS A 215 15.61 -16.72 8.56
CA HIS A 215 16.70 -17.57 9.01
C HIS A 215 16.31 -18.27 10.32
N ARG A 216 16.58 -19.58 10.45
CA ARG A 216 16.14 -20.42 11.59
C ARG A 216 16.47 -19.83 12.96
N ARG A 217 17.64 -19.17 13.09
CA ARG A 217 18.06 -18.47 14.32
C ARG A 217 17.07 -17.42 14.83
N PHE A 218 16.20 -16.88 13.97
CA PHE A 218 15.19 -15.89 14.33
C PHE A 218 13.82 -16.50 14.66
N TYR A 219 13.63 -17.83 14.53
CA TYR A 219 12.32 -18.46 14.75
C TYR A 219 11.80 -18.22 16.16
N LEU A 220 12.67 -18.36 17.18
CA LEU A 220 12.27 -18.09 18.56
C LEU A 220 11.77 -16.65 18.74
N ILE A 221 12.46 -15.68 18.16
CA ILE A 221 12.07 -14.27 18.22
C ILE A 221 10.69 -14.06 17.57
N PHE A 222 10.48 -14.61 16.37
CA PHE A 222 9.17 -14.51 15.69
C PHE A 222 8.06 -15.23 16.46
N THR A 223 8.34 -16.37 17.09
CA THR A 223 7.39 -17.05 17.96
C THR A 223 7.01 -16.20 19.17
N LEU A 224 7.97 -15.55 19.82
CA LEU A 224 7.69 -14.65 20.95
C LEU A 224 6.89 -13.43 20.51
N ILE A 225 7.21 -12.82 19.37
CA ILE A 225 6.43 -11.72 18.79
C ILE A 225 5.01 -12.20 18.47
N PHE A 226 4.85 -13.39 17.89
CA PHE A 226 3.54 -13.97 17.60
C PHE A 226 2.70 -14.17 18.86
N LEU A 227 3.28 -14.72 19.94
CA LEU A 227 2.59 -14.88 21.22
C LEU A 227 2.18 -13.53 21.82
N TYR A 228 3.04 -12.51 21.71
CA TYR A 228 2.72 -11.15 22.10
C TYR A 228 1.55 -10.59 21.27
N VAL A 229 1.61 -10.71 19.95
CA VAL A 229 0.56 -10.22 19.03
C VAL A 229 -0.76 -10.92 19.30
N ARG A 230 -0.77 -12.24 19.42
CA ARG A 230 -1.98 -13.03 19.68
C ARG A 230 -2.64 -12.68 21.02
N THR A 231 -1.84 -12.37 22.04
CA THR A 231 -2.34 -12.04 23.38
C THR A 231 -2.83 -10.59 23.48
N PHE A 232 -2.11 -9.64 22.88
CA PHE A 232 -2.30 -8.21 23.17
C PHE A 232 -2.71 -7.35 21.97
N LYS A 233 -2.76 -7.90 20.76
CA LYS A 233 -3.04 -7.14 19.53
C LYS A 233 -4.11 -7.83 18.70
N LYS A 234 -4.86 -7.04 17.94
CA LYS A 234 -5.77 -7.56 16.92
C LYS A 234 -4.96 -8.05 15.72
N ILE A 235 -5.18 -9.32 15.36
CA ILE A 235 -4.73 -9.93 14.11
C ILE A 235 -5.86 -9.76 13.09
N TYR A 236 -5.55 -9.24 11.91
CA TYR A 236 -6.52 -9.09 10.82
C TYR A 236 -6.45 -10.33 9.96
N ASN A 237 -7.38 -11.25 10.19
CA ASN A 237 -7.42 -12.53 9.50
C ASN A 237 -8.87 -12.80 9.06
N TYR A 238 -9.03 -13.23 7.82
CA TYR A 238 -10.32 -13.33 7.13
C TYR A 238 -10.61 -14.73 6.57
N SER A 239 -9.75 -15.70 6.89
CA SER A 239 -9.92 -17.11 6.53
C SER A 239 -9.10 -18.00 7.46
N ASP A 240 -9.24 -19.32 7.36
CA ASP A 240 -8.39 -20.25 8.10
C ASP A 240 -6.89 -20.13 7.73
N ASP A 241 -6.61 -19.69 6.49
CA ASP A 241 -5.28 -19.46 5.96
C ASP A 241 -4.79 -18.02 6.22
N THR A 242 -3.51 -17.76 5.93
CA THR A 242 -2.97 -16.38 5.92
C THR A 242 -3.66 -15.53 4.85
N ASN A 243 -3.68 -14.21 5.04
CA ASN A 243 -4.22 -13.26 4.06
C ASN A 243 -3.52 -13.38 2.70
N ILE A 244 -2.21 -13.67 2.66
CA ILE A 244 -1.46 -13.90 1.42
C ILE A 244 -2.04 -15.10 0.64
N GLU A 245 -2.35 -16.19 1.34
CA GLU A 245 -2.91 -17.40 0.72
C GLU A 245 -4.36 -17.18 0.28
N LEU A 246 -5.15 -16.44 1.08
CA LEU A 246 -6.49 -16.03 0.68
C LEU A 246 -6.45 -15.21 -0.62
N ILE A 247 -5.58 -14.20 -0.67
CA ILE A 247 -5.41 -13.35 -1.87
C ILE A 247 -5.02 -14.21 -3.05
N ARG A 248 -4.00 -15.06 -2.91
CA ARG A 248 -3.55 -15.94 -4.00
C ARG A 248 -4.65 -16.85 -4.53
N ARG A 249 -5.52 -17.36 -3.67
CA ARG A 249 -6.60 -18.29 -4.04
C ARG A 249 -7.77 -17.58 -4.73
N GLU A 250 -8.17 -16.42 -4.22
CA GLU A 250 -9.40 -15.74 -4.65
C GLU A 250 -9.16 -14.65 -5.71
N SER A 251 -7.89 -14.32 -5.97
CA SER A 251 -7.54 -13.37 -7.02
C SER A 251 -7.80 -13.95 -8.41
N SER A 252 -8.26 -13.09 -9.30
CA SER A 252 -8.52 -13.42 -10.70
C SER A 252 -7.51 -12.75 -11.61
N TYR A 253 -7.27 -13.37 -12.76
CA TYR A 253 -6.34 -12.88 -13.77
C TYR A 253 -7.08 -12.66 -15.08
N ILE A 254 -6.79 -11.56 -15.76
CA ILE A 254 -7.37 -11.22 -17.07
C ILE A 254 -6.27 -10.99 -18.10
N ASP A 255 -6.54 -11.43 -19.33
CA ASP A 255 -5.70 -11.14 -20.48
C ASP A 255 -6.05 -9.75 -21.01
N ILE A 256 -5.04 -8.87 -21.12
CA ILE A 256 -5.13 -7.48 -21.58
C ILE A 256 -4.10 -7.25 -22.68
#